data_AF-A0A7X1GPA6-F1
#
_entry.id   AF-A0A7X1GPA6-F1
#
_cell.length_a   1.000
_cell.length_b   1.000
_cell.length_c   1.000
_cell.angle_alpha   90.00
_cell.angle_beta   90.00
_cell.angle_gamma   90.00
#
_symmetry.space_group_name_H-M   'P 1'
#
loop_
_entity.id
_entity.type
_entity.pdbx_description
1 polymer ?
#
loop_
_entity_poly.entity_id
_entity_poly.type
_entity_poly.pdbx_seq_one_letter_code
_entity_poly.pdbx_strand_id
1 'polypeptide(L)'
;MTGEKDKNSLDEYRKIKSEMLFDKVNKIFRENPDNYIQKLEEIGFDYHEEEDYEKIEEDDATPQNDRQEYLVAYFDGKHELCEKTLRAFLQEHESAHPNYPLIRKYFKAANQRLKDLLLFGLDQDPINIDLLNDLSFFHEFRNILEELVNRFISACRQEKNLLNFSEIVQDFYYATEPDSYDALSKLKELFPPDTEKGENIEFVVVELLRNRNESGHIEF
;
A
#
# COMPACT_ATOMS: atom_id res chain seq x y z
N MET A 1 25.38 5.85 47.49
CA MET A 1 25.11 6.85 46.42
C MET A 1 26.24 6.78 45.40
N THR A 2 26.17 5.85 44.44
CA THR A 2 27.21 5.67 43.40
C THR A 2 26.63 5.25 42.04
N GLY A 3 25.30 5.21 41.87
CA GLY A 3 24.66 4.65 40.67
C GLY A 3 24.24 5.65 39.57
N GLU A 4 24.25 6.96 39.82
CA GLU A 4 23.77 7.97 38.85
C GLU A 4 24.88 8.56 37.96
N LYS A 5 26.13 8.63 38.44
CA LYS A 5 27.25 9.20 37.66
C LYS A 5 27.77 8.28 36.55
N ASP A 6 27.68 6.96 36.73
CA ASP A 6 28.19 5.97 35.76
C ASP A 6 27.23 5.74 34.57
N LYS A 7 25.92 5.97 34.75
CA LYS A 7 24.95 5.86 33.64
C LYS A 7 25.14 6.96 32.60
N ASN A 8 25.37 8.20 33.06
CA ASN A 8 25.48 9.36 32.18
C ASN A 8 26.75 9.32 31.30
N SER A 9 27.86 8.78 31.82
CA SER A 9 29.11 8.66 31.05
C SER A 9 29.06 7.54 29.99
N LEU A 10 28.31 6.47 30.26
CA LEU A 10 28.09 5.38 29.32
C LEU A 10 27.19 5.80 28.15
N ASP A 11 26.17 6.61 28.41
CA ASP A 11 25.26 7.13 27.38
C ASP A 11 25.94 8.17 26.49
N GLU A 12 26.75 9.07 27.06
CA GLU A 12 27.61 9.98 26.27
C GLU A 12 28.62 9.21 25.39
N TYR A 13 29.23 8.15 25.93
CA TYR A 13 30.17 7.32 25.17
C TYR A 13 29.50 6.60 24.00
N ARG A 14 28.28 6.06 24.20
CA ARG A 14 27.49 5.43 23.13
C ARG A 14 27.11 6.44 22.05
N LYS A 15 26.68 7.64 22.44
CA LYS A 15 26.30 8.71 21.51
C LYS A 15 27.48 9.12 20.63
N ILE A 16 28.64 9.39 21.23
CA ILE A 16 29.87 9.74 20.49
C ILE A 16 30.28 8.59 19.56
N LYS A 17 30.22 7.34 20.03
CA LYS A 17 30.55 6.17 19.21
C LYS A 17 29.61 6.02 18.01
N SER A 18 28.32 6.32 18.18
CA SER A 18 27.32 6.30 17.11
C SER A 18 27.57 7.40 16.07
N GLU A 19 27.81 8.64 16.53
CA GLU A 19 28.15 9.77 15.65
C GLU A 19 29.42 9.49 14.83
N MET A 20 30.46 8.92 15.47
CA MET A 20 31.68 8.52 14.77
C MET A 20 31.46 7.39 13.76
N LEU A 21 30.55 6.45 14.05
CA LEU A 21 30.20 5.38 13.12
C LEU A 21 29.45 5.94 11.91
N PHE A 22 28.52 6.86 12.14
CA PHE A 22 27.73 7.53 11.10
C PHE A 22 28.62 8.33 10.13
N ASP A 23 29.58 9.09 10.65
CA ASP A 23 30.56 9.80 9.83
C ASP A 23 31.42 8.85 8.99
N LYS A 24 31.79 7.70 9.56
CA LYS A 24 32.58 6.67 8.86
C LYS A 24 31.79 6.02 7.73
N VAL A 25 30.52 5.69 7.96
CA VAL A 25 29.60 5.15 6.96
C VAL A 25 29.38 6.14 5.81
N ASN A 26 29.09 7.41 6.13
CA ASN A 26 28.92 8.47 5.12
C ASN A 26 30.19 8.69 4.28
N LYS A 27 31.36 8.61 4.90
CA LYS A 27 32.63 8.72 4.19
C LYS A 27 32.84 7.57 3.22
N ILE A 28 32.49 6.34 3.62
CA ILE A 28 32.56 5.16 2.76
C ILE A 28 31.68 5.36 1.52
N PHE A 29 30.42 5.76 1.69
CA PHE A 29 29.52 6.01 0.55
C PHE A 29 30.04 7.09 -0.41
N ARG A 30 30.67 8.16 0.09
CA ARG A 30 31.19 9.25 -0.74
C ARG A 30 32.48 8.88 -1.50
N GLU A 31 33.39 8.16 -0.84
CA GLU A 31 34.73 7.90 -1.38
C GLU A 31 34.83 6.57 -2.15
N ASN A 32 33.88 5.65 -1.93
CA ASN A 32 33.93 4.28 -2.44
C ASN A 32 32.58 3.88 -3.10
N PRO A 33 32.01 4.68 -4.01
CA PRO A 33 30.66 4.42 -4.55
C PRO A 33 30.53 3.08 -5.29
N ASP A 34 31.61 2.58 -5.88
CA ASP A 34 31.59 1.33 -6.66
C ASP A 34 31.90 0.07 -5.82
N ASN A 35 32.26 0.23 -4.53
CA ASN A 35 32.63 -0.88 -3.64
C ASN A 35 32.31 -0.61 -2.16
N TYR A 36 31.31 0.24 -1.90
CA TYR A 36 30.93 0.64 -0.55
C TYR A 36 30.51 -0.56 0.32
N ILE A 37 29.86 -1.57 -0.28
CA ILE A 37 29.45 -2.82 0.40
C ILE A 37 30.64 -3.46 1.11
N GLN A 38 31.70 -3.75 0.36
CA GLN A 38 32.93 -4.33 0.89
C GLN A 38 33.55 -3.46 1.99
N LYS A 39 33.47 -2.13 1.84
CA LYS A 39 33.99 -1.17 2.83
C LYS A 39 33.16 -1.07 4.10
N LEU A 40 31.84 -1.31 4.01
CA LEU A 40 30.95 -1.42 5.16
C LEU A 40 31.19 -2.74 5.91
N GLU A 41 31.43 -3.84 5.18
CA GLU A 41 31.82 -5.13 5.75
C GLU A 41 33.16 -5.06 6.50
N GLU A 42 34.16 -4.35 5.97
CA GLU A 42 35.44 -4.10 6.66
C GLU A 42 35.28 -3.41 8.03
N ILE A 43 34.18 -2.71 8.28
CA ILE A 43 33.91 -2.01 9.54
C ILE A 43 32.84 -2.69 10.40
N GLY A 44 32.41 -3.89 10.00
CA GLY A 44 31.55 -4.78 10.79
C GLY A 44 30.06 -4.70 10.48
N PHE A 45 29.65 -4.17 9.32
CA PHE A 45 28.27 -4.32 8.82
C PHE A 45 28.18 -5.56 7.93
N ASP A 46 27.10 -6.33 8.05
CA ASP A 46 26.83 -7.42 7.12
C ASP A 46 25.89 -6.92 6.02
N TYR A 47 26.29 -7.08 4.76
CA TYR A 47 25.42 -6.76 3.63
C TYR A 47 24.53 -7.95 3.30
N HIS A 48 23.23 -7.71 3.25
CA HIS A 48 22.24 -8.68 2.82
C HIS A 48 21.60 -8.18 1.53
N GLU A 49 21.85 -8.86 0.41
CA GLU A 49 20.98 -8.74 -0.76
C GLU A 49 19.67 -9.45 -0.41
N GLU A 50 18.62 -8.69 -0.18
CA GLU A 50 17.28 -9.26 -0.10
C GLU A 50 16.91 -9.75 -1.50
N GLU A 51 16.77 -11.08 -1.66
CA GLU A 51 16.19 -11.63 -2.89
C GLU A 51 14.77 -11.06 -3.04
N ASP A 52 14.48 -10.47 -4.20
CA ASP A 52 13.14 -9.98 -4.53
C ASP A 52 12.23 -11.18 -4.84
N TYR A 53 11.84 -11.90 -3.78
CA TYR A 53 11.01 -13.09 -3.87
C TYR A 53 9.69 -12.81 -4.60
N GLU A 54 9.11 -11.62 -4.44
CA GLU A 54 7.88 -11.26 -5.15
C GLU A 54 8.08 -11.22 -6.67
N LYS A 55 9.18 -10.63 -7.12
CA LYS A 55 9.52 -10.58 -8.54
C LYS A 55 9.79 -11.98 -9.10
N ILE A 56 10.49 -12.83 -8.35
CA ILE A 56 10.72 -14.23 -8.75
C ILE A 56 9.39 -14.97 -8.90
N GLU A 57 8.49 -14.85 -7.91
CA GLU A 57 7.16 -15.44 -7.99
C GLU A 57 6.37 -14.95 -9.22
N GLU A 58 6.42 -13.66 -9.54
CA GLU A 58 5.72 -13.05 -10.67
C GLU A 58 6.27 -13.49 -12.03
N ASP A 59 7.59 -13.60 -12.14
CA ASP A 59 8.29 -14.05 -13.36
C ASP A 59 7.99 -15.53 -13.63
N ASP A 60 7.91 -16.36 -12.58
CA ASP A 60 7.55 -17.78 -12.67
C ASP A 60 6.04 -18.01 -12.81
N ALA A 61 5.21 -17.00 -12.52
CA ALA A 61 3.76 -17.12 -12.54
C ALA A 61 3.19 -17.33 -13.95
N THR A 62 2.64 -18.52 -14.14
CA THR A 62 1.93 -18.92 -15.36
C THR A 62 0.48 -19.29 -15.06
N PRO A 63 -0.44 -19.15 -16.03
CA PRO A 63 -1.81 -19.66 -15.87
C PRO A 63 -1.84 -21.16 -15.58
N GLN A 64 -2.65 -21.56 -14.61
CA GLN A 64 -2.80 -22.94 -14.15
C GLN A 64 -4.17 -23.54 -14.48
N ASN A 65 -5.10 -22.74 -15.00
CA ASN A 65 -6.44 -23.15 -15.38
C ASN A 65 -7.04 -22.22 -16.45
N ASP A 66 -8.13 -22.68 -17.09
CA ASP A 66 -8.82 -21.97 -18.18
C ASP A 66 -9.24 -20.53 -17.81
N ARG A 67 -9.59 -20.29 -16.54
CA ARG A 67 -10.01 -18.95 -16.07
C ARG A 67 -8.82 -17.99 -16.06
N GLN A 68 -7.67 -18.44 -15.54
CA GLN A 68 -6.44 -17.66 -15.54
C GLN A 68 -5.92 -17.43 -16.97
N GLU A 69 -6.02 -18.43 -17.86
CA GLU A 69 -5.68 -18.27 -19.27
C GLU A 69 -6.57 -17.21 -19.95
N TYR A 70 -7.88 -17.25 -19.66
CA TYR A 70 -8.85 -16.27 -20.13
C TYR A 70 -8.51 -14.85 -19.63
N LEU A 71 -8.18 -14.69 -18.35
CA LEU A 71 -7.78 -13.40 -17.79
C LEU A 71 -6.49 -12.85 -18.41
N VAL A 72 -5.46 -13.70 -18.57
CA VAL A 72 -4.22 -13.31 -19.26
C VAL A 72 -4.50 -12.90 -20.70
N ALA A 73 -5.34 -13.64 -21.42
CA ALA A 73 -5.74 -13.28 -22.77
C ALA A 73 -6.44 -11.91 -22.82
N TYR A 74 -7.27 -11.58 -21.84
CA TYR A 74 -7.85 -10.24 -21.70
C TYR A 74 -6.78 -9.17 -21.49
N PHE A 75 -5.89 -9.34 -20.51
CA PHE A 75 -4.88 -8.34 -20.16
C PHE A 75 -3.87 -8.10 -21.30
N ASP A 76 -3.60 -9.13 -22.10
CA ASP A 76 -2.78 -9.07 -23.32
C ASP A 76 -3.54 -8.49 -24.53
N GLY A 77 -4.84 -8.20 -24.38
CA GLY A 77 -5.69 -7.59 -25.39
C GLY A 77 -6.21 -8.51 -26.49
N LYS A 78 -6.27 -9.82 -26.23
CA LYS A 78 -6.76 -10.83 -27.17
C LYS A 78 -8.28 -10.92 -27.23
N HIS A 79 -9.00 -10.31 -26.28
CA HIS A 79 -10.45 -10.12 -26.36
C HIS A 79 -10.91 -8.88 -25.59
N GLU A 80 -12.19 -8.55 -25.70
CA GLU A 80 -12.80 -7.34 -25.15
C GLU A 80 -13.24 -7.51 -23.69
N LEU A 81 -13.43 -6.37 -23.03
CA LEU A 81 -14.00 -6.27 -21.70
C LEU A 81 -15.49 -6.57 -21.75
N CYS A 82 -15.96 -7.43 -20.85
CA CYS A 82 -17.37 -7.76 -20.69
C CYS A 82 -17.62 -8.34 -19.29
N GLU A 83 -18.89 -8.57 -18.93
CA GLU A 83 -19.28 -9.19 -17.66
C GLU A 83 -18.60 -10.54 -17.39
N LYS A 84 -18.35 -11.34 -18.45
CA LYS A 84 -17.63 -12.61 -18.30
C LYS A 84 -16.20 -12.39 -17.80
N THR A 85 -15.54 -11.34 -18.26
CA THR A 85 -14.20 -10.95 -17.82
C THR A 85 -14.19 -10.51 -16.37
N LEU A 86 -15.14 -9.65 -15.97
CA LEU A 86 -15.30 -9.25 -14.58
C LEU A 86 -15.56 -10.45 -13.67
N ARG A 87 -16.49 -11.34 -14.06
CA ARG A 87 -16.78 -12.55 -13.29
C ARG A 87 -15.57 -13.46 -13.15
N ALA A 88 -14.81 -13.66 -14.23
CA ALA A 88 -13.59 -14.46 -14.18
C ALA A 88 -12.57 -13.88 -13.19
N PHE A 89 -12.46 -12.55 -13.14
CA PHE A 89 -11.53 -11.86 -12.23
C PHE A 89 -11.95 -12.01 -10.77
N LEU A 90 -13.21 -11.71 -10.45
CA LEU A 90 -13.75 -11.86 -9.10
C LEU A 90 -13.67 -13.33 -8.62
N GLN A 91 -13.97 -14.29 -9.50
CA GLN A 91 -13.84 -15.71 -9.16
C GLN A 91 -12.40 -16.18 -8.94
N GLU A 92 -11.41 -15.53 -9.55
CA GLU A 92 -10.01 -15.80 -9.27
C GLU A 92 -9.64 -15.27 -7.88
N HIS A 93 -10.05 -14.03 -7.58
CA HIS A 93 -9.84 -13.37 -6.29
C HIS A 93 -10.44 -14.17 -5.12
N GLU A 94 -11.68 -14.65 -5.27
CA GLU A 94 -12.40 -15.45 -4.27
C GLU A 94 -12.02 -16.94 -4.27
N SER A 95 -11.09 -17.38 -5.11
CA SER A 95 -10.75 -18.79 -5.19
C SER A 95 -10.01 -19.27 -3.93
N ALA A 96 -10.05 -20.58 -3.66
CA ALA A 96 -9.33 -21.14 -2.51
C ALA A 96 -7.80 -21.03 -2.64
N HIS A 97 -7.30 -20.96 -3.89
CA HIS A 97 -5.88 -20.88 -4.23
C HIS A 97 -5.69 -19.87 -5.38
N PRO A 98 -5.86 -18.56 -5.09
CA PRO A 98 -5.71 -17.52 -6.08
C PRO A 98 -4.25 -17.46 -6.53
N ASN A 99 -4.04 -17.29 -7.83
CA ASN A 99 -2.70 -17.08 -8.39
C ASN A 99 -2.35 -15.59 -8.33
N TYR A 100 -2.16 -15.07 -7.11
CA TYR A 100 -1.84 -13.65 -6.90
C TYR A 100 -0.63 -13.18 -7.70
N PRO A 101 0.50 -13.93 -7.77
CA PRO A 101 1.66 -13.50 -8.57
C PRO A 101 1.32 -13.29 -10.06
N LEU A 102 0.45 -14.14 -10.62
CA LEU A 102 0.03 -14.02 -12.03
C LEU A 102 -0.70 -12.72 -12.33
N ILE A 103 -1.52 -12.24 -11.40
CA ILE A 103 -2.31 -11.01 -11.58
C ILE A 103 -1.49 -9.78 -11.14
N ARG A 104 -0.72 -9.89 -10.06
CA ARG A 104 0.13 -8.83 -9.48
C ARG A 104 1.10 -8.22 -10.50
N LYS A 105 1.67 -9.03 -11.40
CA LYS A 105 2.51 -8.50 -12.49
C LYS A 105 1.79 -7.48 -13.38
N TYR A 106 0.48 -7.61 -13.57
CA TYR A 106 -0.31 -6.66 -14.36
C TYR A 106 -0.61 -5.37 -13.59
N PHE A 107 -0.73 -5.43 -12.26
CA PHE A 107 -0.77 -4.25 -11.39
C PHE A 107 0.55 -3.49 -11.44
N LYS A 108 1.68 -4.18 -11.18
CA LYS A 108 3.03 -3.59 -11.22
C LYS A 108 3.40 -3.01 -12.59
N ALA A 109 2.90 -3.61 -13.67
CA ALA A 109 3.05 -3.09 -15.02
C ALA A 109 2.08 -1.94 -15.38
N ALA A 110 1.25 -1.48 -14.44
CA ALA A 110 0.21 -0.48 -14.63
C ALA A 110 -0.68 -0.75 -15.87
N ASN A 111 -1.06 -2.02 -16.05
CA ASN A 111 -1.76 -2.49 -17.24
C ASN A 111 -3.10 -1.76 -17.43
N GLN A 112 -3.25 -1.09 -18.57
CA GLN A 112 -4.45 -0.26 -18.83
C GLN A 112 -5.73 -1.08 -18.86
N ARG A 113 -5.70 -2.33 -19.34
CA ARG A 113 -6.88 -3.20 -19.41
C ARG A 113 -7.31 -3.72 -18.05
N LEU A 114 -6.35 -3.96 -17.15
CA LEU A 114 -6.64 -4.23 -15.74
C LEU A 114 -7.36 -3.03 -15.12
N LYS A 115 -6.85 -1.80 -15.31
CA LYS A 115 -7.55 -0.60 -14.83
C LYS A 115 -8.97 -0.50 -15.37
N ASP A 116 -9.15 -0.72 -16.67
CA ASP A 116 -10.48 -0.66 -17.31
C ASP A 116 -11.44 -1.71 -16.73
N LEU A 117 -10.92 -2.90 -16.37
CA LEU A 117 -11.69 -3.97 -15.72
C LEU A 117 -12.13 -3.58 -14.30
N LEU A 118 -11.23 -3.02 -13.50
CA LEU A 118 -11.54 -2.55 -12.15
C LEU A 118 -12.61 -1.44 -12.19
N LEU A 119 -12.43 -0.45 -13.06
CA LEU A 119 -13.39 0.64 -13.23
C LEU A 119 -14.75 0.13 -13.70
N PHE A 120 -14.77 -0.84 -14.63
CA PHE A 120 -16.00 -1.48 -15.10
C PHE A 120 -16.71 -2.29 -14.00
N GLY A 121 -15.96 -2.90 -13.08
CA GLY A 121 -16.52 -3.53 -11.89
C GLY A 121 -17.15 -2.50 -10.95
N LEU A 122 -16.43 -1.42 -10.65
CA LEU A 122 -16.91 -0.33 -9.78
C LEU A 122 -18.06 0.48 -10.39
N ASP A 123 -18.23 0.47 -11.71
CA ASP A 123 -19.42 1.04 -12.36
C ASP A 123 -20.68 0.19 -12.09
N GLN A 124 -20.52 -1.11 -11.86
CA GLN A 124 -21.63 -2.04 -11.56
C GLN A 124 -21.90 -2.17 -10.06
N ASP A 125 -20.83 -2.20 -9.26
CA ASP A 125 -20.89 -2.30 -7.80
C ASP A 125 -19.92 -1.29 -7.15
N PRO A 126 -20.36 -0.03 -6.97
CA PRO A 126 -19.50 1.04 -6.48
C PRO A 126 -19.03 0.88 -5.03
N ILE A 127 -19.64 -0.04 -4.27
CA ILE A 127 -19.32 -0.28 -2.85
C ILE A 127 -18.51 -1.57 -2.65
N ASN A 128 -18.04 -2.18 -3.74
CA ASN A 128 -17.20 -3.36 -3.67
C ASN A 128 -15.80 -2.99 -3.12
N ILE A 129 -15.56 -3.36 -1.86
CA ILE A 129 -14.33 -3.03 -1.13
C ILE A 129 -13.10 -3.67 -1.77
N ASP A 130 -13.20 -4.94 -2.21
CA ASP A 130 -12.09 -5.63 -2.89
C ASP A 130 -11.64 -4.87 -4.15
N LEU A 131 -12.59 -4.42 -4.98
CA LEU A 131 -12.27 -3.64 -6.18
C LEU A 131 -11.75 -2.23 -5.88
N LEU A 132 -12.18 -1.60 -4.78
CA LEU A 132 -11.62 -0.33 -4.32
C LEU A 132 -10.17 -0.51 -3.86
N ASN A 133 -9.89 -1.58 -3.13
CA ASN A 133 -8.55 -1.92 -2.66
C ASN A 133 -7.63 -2.30 -3.81
N ASP A 134 -8.11 -3.07 -4.79
CA ASP A 134 -7.38 -3.31 -6.04
C ASP A 134 -7.08 -2.00 -6.78
N LEU A 135 -8.03 -1.06 -6.85
CA LEU A 135 -7.79 0.23 -7.49
C LEU A 135 -6.75 1.08 -6.73
N SER A 136 -6.76 1.04 -5.41
CA SER A 136 -5.73 1.65 -4.55
C SER A 136 -4.37 1.03 -4.81
N PHE A 137 -4.28 -0.30 -4.86
CA PHE A 137 -3.03 -0.99 -5.16
C PHE A 137 -2.54 -0.67 -6.58
N PHE A 138 -3.43 -0.57 -7.56
CA PHE A 138 -3.06 -0.09 -8.90
C PHE A 138 -2.48 1.33 -8.86
N HIS A 139 -3.06 2.20 -8.04
CA HIS A 139 -2.64 3.59 -7.90
C HIS A 139 -1.16 3.70 -7.44
N GLU A 140 -0.69 2.79 -6.59
CA GLU A 140 0.71 2.75 -6.14
C GLU A 140 1.71 2.65 -7.29
N PHE A 141 1.35 1.97 -8.39
CA PHE A 141 2.21 1.80 -9.57
C PHE A 141 1.97 2.84 -10.66
N ARG A 142 0.81 3.50 -10.63
CA ARG A 142 0.46 4.57 -11.56
C ARG A 142 -0.52 5.51 -10.93
N ASN A 143 -0.08 6.76 -10.76
CA ASN A 143 -0.95 7.81 -10.22
C ASN A 143 -2.21 7.98 -11.06
N ILE A 144 -3.34 7.66 -10.44
CA ILE A 144 -4.73 7.81 -10.92
C ILE A 144 -5.58 8.49 -9.83
N LEU A 145 -5.00 9.47 -9.12
CA LEU A 145 -5.59 10.05 -7.91
C LEU A 145 -7.02 10.57 -8.13
N GLU A 146 -7.25 11.25 -9.26
CA GLU A 146 -8.56 11.80 -9.58
C GLU A 146 -9.62 10.69 -9.71
N GLU A 147 -9.33 9.63 -10.46
CA GLU A 147 -10.22 8.48 -10.56
C GLU A 147 -10.42 7.79 -9.21
N LEU A 148 -9.33 7.57 -8.45
CA LEU A 148 -9.38 6.92 -7.14
C LEU A 148 -10.29 7.67 -6.17
N VAL A 149 -10.08 8.98 -6.03
CA VAL A 149 -10.90 9.89 -5.21
C VAL A 149 -12.37 9.82 -5.62
N ASN A 150 -12.65 9.87 -6.92
CA ASN A 150 -14.03 9.83 -7.42
C ASN A 150 -14.71 8.50 -7.09
N ARG A 151 -13.99 7.37 -7.17
CA ARG A 151 -14.52 6.04 -6.83
C ARG A 151 -14.80 5.91 -5.33
N PHE A 152 -13.86 6.30 -4.47
CA PHE A 152 -14.08 6.29 -3.03
C PHE A 152 -15.23 7.22 -2.59
N ILE A 153 -15.32 8.43 -3.14
CA ILE A 153 -16.45 9.33 -2.85
C ILE A 153 -17.77 8.70 -3.28
N SER A 154 -17.81 8.06 -4.45
CA SER A 154 -19.00 7.36 -4.94
C SER A 154 -19.40 6.21 -4.00
N ALA A 155 -18.44 5.40 -3.56
CA ALA A 155 -18.64 4.32 -2.60
C ALA A 155 -19.19 4.85 -1.27
N CYS A 156 -18.53 5.85 -0.69
CA CYS A 156 -18.94 6.53 0.53
C CYS A 156 -20.36 7.10 0.44
N ARG A 157 -20.80 7.58 -0.72
CA ARG A 157 -22.18 8.07 -0.89
C ARG A 157 -23.20 6.94 -0.88
N GLN A 158 -22.86 5.80 -1.47
CA GLN A 158 -23.80 4.70 -1.71
C GLN A 158 -23.87 3.67 -0.58
N GLU A 159 -22.77 3.45 0.14
CA GLU A 159 -22.71 2.48 1.24
C GLU A 159 -23.67 2.91 2.37
N LYS A 160 -24.52 2.00 2.81
CA LYS A 160 -25.52 2.24 3.86
C LYS A 160 -25.13 1.57 5.17
N ASN A 161 -24.35 0.51 5.11
CA ASN A 161 -23.81 -0.16 6.27
C ASN A 161 -22.66 0.67 6.85
N LEU A 162 -22.84 1.17 8.07
CA LEU A 162 -21.84 2.02 8.72
C LEU A 162 -20.51 1.31 8.99
N LEU A 163 -20.51 -0.02 9.15
CA LEU A 163 -19.27 -0.78 9.34
C LEU A 163 -18.43 -0.78 8.06
N ASN A 164 -19.04 -1.17 6.94
CA ASN A 164 -18.39 -1.12 5.62
C ASN A 164 -18.01 0.31 5.25
N PHE A 165 -18.85 1.29 5.59
CA PHE A 165 -18.55 2.70 5.37
C PHE A 165 -17.29 3.12 6.14
N SER A 166 -17.12 2.71 7.40
CA SER A 166 -15.90 2.98 8.17
C SER A 166 -14.66 2.36 7.54
N GLU A 167 -14.77 1.17 6.94
CA GLU A 167 -13.68 0.51 6.21
C GLU A 167 -13.31 1.33 4.97
N ILE A 168 -14.28 1.68 4.13
CA ILE A 168 -14.07 2.52 2.93
C ILE A 168 -13.44 3.88 3.29
N VAL A 169 -13.84 4.50 4.41
CA VAL A 169 -13.25 5.77 4.87
C VAL A 169 -11.78 5.61 5.26
N GLN A 170 -11.42 4.51 5.95
CA GLN A 170 -10.04 4.23 6.31
C GLN A 170 -9.19 3.92 5.08
N ASP A 171 -9.69 3.08 4.18
CA ASP A 171 -9.00 2.72 2.94
C ASP A 171 -8.80 3.97 2.07
N PHE A 172 -9.80 4.86 1.97
CA PHE A 172 -9.66 6.11 1.24
C PHE A 172 -8.57 7.02 1.84
N TYR A 173 -8.51 7.11 3.17
CA TYR A 173 -7.45 7.86 3.86
C TYR A 173 -6.07 7.30 3.54
N TYR A 174 -5.85 6.00 3.73
CA TYR A 174 -4.55 5.38 3.51
C TYR A 174 -4.14 5.37 2.03
N ALA A 175 -5.08 5.14 1.11
CA ALA A 175 -4.80 5.11 -0.32
C ALA A 175 -4.40 6.46 -0.91
N THR A 176 -4.70 7.58 -0.23
CA THR A 176 -4.45 8.93 -0.74
C THR A 176 -3.52 9.78 0.11
N GLU A 177 -3.10 9.27 1.28
CA GLU A 177 -2.09 9.88 2.12
C GLU A 177 -0.73 10.05 1.42
N PRO A 178 -0.24 9.09 0.61
CA PRO A 178 1.00 9.25 -0.15
C PRO A 178 0.99 10.44 -1.12
N ASP A 179 -0.17 10.80 -1.68
CA ASP A 179 -0.35 11.97 -2.54
C ASP A 179 -0.63 13.27 -1.77
N SER A 180 -0.61 13.23 -0.43
CA SER A 180 -0.98 14.36 0.44
C SER A 180 -2.41 14.86 0.21
N TYR A 181 -3.32 14.00 -0.23
CA TYR A 181 -4.74 14.35 -0.39
C TYR A 181 -5.47 14.17 0.94
N ASP A 182 -6.20 15.20 1.37
CA ASP A 182 -6.93 15.17 2.64
C ASP A 182 -8.33 14.55 2.47
N ALA A 183 -8.37 13.23 2.42
CA ALA A 183 -9.61 12.45 2.29
C ALA A 183 -10.61 12.73 3.41
N LEU A 184 -10.15 12.85 4.65
CA LEU A 184 -11.03 13.05 5.80
C LEU A 184 -11.67 14.44 5.79
N SER A 185 -10.91 15.50 5.49
CA SER A 185 -11.49 16.83 5.29
C SER A 185 -12.50 16.81 4.14
N LYS A 186 -12.20 16.10 3.05
CA LYS A 186 -13.15 16.01 1.94
C LYS A 186 -14.46 15.33 2.34
N LEU A 187 -14.38 14.26 3.12
CA LEU A 187 -15.56 13.53 3.59
C LEU A 187 -16.38 14.37 4.57
N LYS A 188 -15.75 15.17 5.44
CA LYS A 188 -16.44 16.10 6.36
C LYS A 188 -17.22 17.19 5.61
N GLU A 189 -16.74 17.64 4.46
CA GLU A 189 -17.51 18.56 3.60
C GLU A 189 -18.76 17.89 3.00
N LEU A 190 -18.67 16.59 2.70
CA LEU A 190 -19.72 15.83 2.02
C LEU A 190 -20.77 15.27 2.98
N PHE A 191 -20.38 14.96 4.21
CA PHE A 191 -21.22 14.30 5.22
C PHE A 191 -21.23 15.16 6.50
N PRO A 192 -22.26 15.99 6.69
CA PRO A 192 -22.37 16.86 7.85
C PRO A 192 -22.33 16.09 9.18
N PRO A 193 -21.75 16.67 10.26
CA PRO A 193 -21.59 15.99 11.55
C PRO A 193 -22.88 15.55 12.25
N ASP A 194 -24.03 16.09 11.86
CA ASP A 194 -25.36 15.74 12.39
C ASP A 194 -26.01 14.55 11.65
N THR A 195 -25.26 13.91 10.75
CA THR A 195 -25.67 12.68 10.06
C THR A 195 -24.94 11.47 10.63
N GLU A 196 -25.54 10.28 10.53
CA GLU A 196 -24.89 9.03 10.98
C GLU A 196 -23.51 8.81 10.34
N LYS A 197 -23.36 9.17 9.06
CA LYS A 197 -22.06 9.11 8.36
C LYS A 197 -21.07 10.15 8.85
N GLY A 198 -21.53 11.37 9.13
CA GLY A 198 -20.68 12.42 9.71
C GLY A 198 -20.16 12.04 11.10
N GLU A 199 -21.04 11.53 11.97
CA GLU A 199 -20.66 11.02 13.28
C GLU A 199 -19.65 9.86 13.16
N ASN A 200 -19.86 8.94 12.20
CA ASN A 200 -18.94 7.84 11.94
C ASN A 200 -17.57 8.31 11.45
N ILE A 201 -17.51 9.33 10.58
CA ILE A 201 -16.24 9.94 10.15
C ILE A 201 -15.48 10.52 11.33
N GLU A 202 -16.15 11.25 12.23
CA GLU A 202 -15.49 11.80 13.42
C GLU A 202 -14.94 10.70 14.32
N PHE A 203 -15.65 9.58 14.47
CA PHE A 203 -15.15 8.40 15.18
C PHE A 203 -13.89 7.83 14.52
N VAL A 204 -13.91 7.60 13.20
CA VAL A 204 -12.76 7.06 12.45
C VAL A 204 -11.55 7.98 12.54
N VAL A 205 -11.73 9.30 12.47
CA VAL A 205 -10.65 10.30 12.62
C VAL A 205 -9.95 10.12 13.97
N VAL A 206 -10.70 9.94 15.06
CA VAL A 206 -10.13 9.74 16.40
C VAL A 206 -9.31 8.46 16.46
N GLU A 207 -9.80 7.36 15.90
CA GLU A 207 -9.09 6.07 15.88
C GLU A 207 -7.81 6.14 15.04
N LEU A 208 -7.85 6.75 13.86
CA LEU A 208 -6.67 6.94 13.02
C LEU A 208 -5.57 7.76 13.71
N LEU A 209 -5.97 8.84 14.40
CA LEU A 209 -5.03 9.68 15.16
C LEU A 209 -4.42 8.94 16.37
N ARG A 210 -5.19 8.07 17.03
CA ARG A 210 -4.67 7.21 18.10
C ARG A 210 -3.61 6.24 17.57
N ASN A 211 -3.93 5.51 16.51
CA ASN A 211 -3.01 4.54 15.90
C ASN A 211 -1.70 5.19 15.43
N ARG A 212 -1.77 6.42 14.90
CA ARG A 212 -0.58 7.17 14.49
C ARG A 212 0.34 7.53 15.66
N ASN A 213 -0.24 7.94 16.80
CA ASN A 213 0.52 8.30 17.99
C ASN A 213 1.16 7.08 18.67
N GLU A 214 0.51 5.92 18.60
CA GLU A 214 1.07 4.66 19.12
C GLU A 214 2.20 4.12 18.22
N SER A 215 2.08 4.26 16.90
CA SER A 215 3.11 3.85 15.93
C SER A 215 4.37 4.73 15.96
N GLY A 216 4.27 5.97 16.44
CA GLY A 216 5.39 6.90 16.60
C GLY A 216 6.30 6.62 17.81
N HIS A 217 6.00 5.59 18.63
CA HIS A 217 6.80 5.22 19.81
C HIS A 217 7.81 4.08 19.57
N ILE A 218 8.00 3.65 18.33
CA ILE A 218 9.10 2.76 17.96
C ILE A 218 10.23 3.64 17.38
N GLU A 219 10.97 4.30 18.27
CA GLU A 219 12.29 4.86 17.92
C GLU A 219 13.32 3.73 17.99
N PHE A 220 13.98 3.46 16.85
CA PHE A 220 15.14 2.56 16.74
C PHE A 220 16.41 3.21 17.32
#